data_AF-A0A3R6NMK8-F1
#
_entry.id   AF-A0A3R6NMK8-F1
#
_cell.length_a   1.000
_cell.length_b   1.000
_cell.length_c   1.000
_cell.angle_alpha   90.00
_cell.angle_beta   90.00
_cell.angle_gamma   90.00
#
_symmetry.space_group_name_H-M   'P 1'
#
loop_
_entity.id
_entity.type
_entity.pdbx_description
1 polymer ?
#
loop_
_entity_poly.entity_id
_entity_poly.type
_entity_poly.pdbx_seq_one_letter_code
_entity_poly.pdbx_strand_id
1 'polypeptide(L)'
;METLNIEIVKTEEPQVCVLPNIAAMKVKDFLDEKKIEYRCVGQEKFVDGWPGGCTFNGKVYTRFVQAIITCIDSECLHDLAAML
;
A
#
# COMPACT_ATOMS: atom_id res chain seq x y z
N MET A 1 -11.15 -13.64 18.19
CA MET A 1 -10.48 -12.96 17.09
C MET A 1 -9.10 -12.59 17.59
N GLU A 2 -8.07 -13.30 17.16
CA GLU A 2 -6.68 -12.95 17.49
C GLU A 2 -6.36 -11.61 16.83
N THR A 3 -5.98 -10.63 17.63
CA THR A 3 -5.42 -9.38 17.14
C THR A 3 -4.05 -9.69 16.53
N LEU A 4 -3.99 -9.69 15.19
CA LEU A 4 -2.75 -9.66 14.43
C LEU A 4 -1.94 -8.45 14.91
N ASN A 5 -0.87 -8.70 15.65
CA ASN A 5 0.03 -7.65 16.14
C ASN A 5 1.02 -7.34 15.01
N ILE A 6 0.55 -6.59 14.00
CA ILE A 6 1.35 -6.23 12.84
C ILE A 6 2.30 -5.10 13.24
N GLU A 7 3.61 -5.36 13.17
CA GLU A 7 4.62 -4.34 13.40
C GLU A 7 4.65 -3.38 12.21
N ILE A 8 4.34 -2.10 12.46
CA ILE A 8 4.35 -1.06 11.44
C ILE A 8 5.70 -0.35 11.49
N VAL A 9 6.49 -0.50 10.44
CA VAL A 9 7.76 0.21 10.26
C VAL A 9 7.47 1.59 9.68
N LYS A 10 7.72 2.64 10.47
CA LYS A 10 7.53 4.03 10.05
C LYS A 10 8.77 4.59 9.36
N THR A 11 8.56 5.53 8.45
CA THR A 11 9.62 6.30 7.79
C THR A 11 9.47 7.78 8.11
N GLU A 12 10.56 8.55 8.01
CA GLU A 12 10.51 10.02 8.17
C GLU A 12 9.79 10.66 6.97
N GLU A 13 10.15 10.24 5.77
CA GLU A 13 9.59 10.76 4.51
C GLU A 13 8.49 9.83 3.95
N PRO A 14 7.44 10.37 3.31
CA PRO A 14 6.39 9.58 2.68
C PRO A 14 6.94 8.66 1.58
N GLN A 15 6.60 7.37 1.66
CA GLN A 15 6.94 6.37 0.66
C GLN A 15 5.76 6.10 -0.27
N VAL A 16 6.04 5.71 -1.51
CA VAL A 16 5.03 5.30 -2.50
C VAL A 16 4.97 3.79 -2.55
N CYS A 17 3.82 3.20 -2.26
CA CYS A 17 3.57 1.77 -2.42
C CYS A 17 2.46 1.54 -3.45
N VAL A 18 2.77 0.81 -4.52
CA VAL A 18 1.80 0.47 -5.58
C VAL A 18 1.25 -0.92 -5.30
N LEU A 19 -0.08 -1.02 -5.25
CA LEU A 19 -0.80 -2.26 -4.93
C LEU A 19 -1.96 -2.48 -5.89
N PRO A 20 -2.38 -3.74 -6.11
CA PRO A 20 -3.63 -4.02 -6.80
C PRO A 20 -4.80 -3.36 -6.05
N ASN A 21 -5.82 -2.87 -6.77
CA ASN A 21 -6.93 -2.14 -6.18
C ASN A 21 -7.59 -2.88 -5.00
N ILE A 22 -7.78 -4.19 -5.13
CA ILE A 22 -8.37 -5.05 -4.09
C ILE A 22 -7.51 -5.05 -2.82
N ALA A 23 -6.19 -5.19 -2.96
CA ALA A 23 -5.27 -5.21 -1.81
C ALA A 23 -5.17 -3.83 -1.16
N ALA A 24 -5.08 -2.77 -1.98
CA ALA A 24 -5.05 -1.41 -1.47
C ALA A 24 -6.35 -0.98 -0.78
N MET A 25 -7.52 -1.50 -1.17
CA MET A 25 -8.76 -1.27 -0.41
C MET A 25 -8.63 -1.75 1.04
N LYS A 26 -8.12 -2.98 1.23
CA LYS A 26 -7.93 -3.53 2.58
C LYS A 26 -6.90 -2.75 3.39
N VAL A 27 -5.80 -2.34 2.76
CA VAL A 27 -4.79 -1.50 3.42
C VAL A 27 -5.39 -0.17 3.85
N LYS A 28 -6.19 0.49 3.01
CA LYS A 28 -6.85 1.74 3.37
C LYS A 28 -7.78 1.57 4.57
N ASP A 29 -8.60 0.52 4.58
CA ASP A 29 -9.49 0.23 5.72
C ASP A 29 -8.68 0.06 7.02
N PHE A 30 -7.54 -0.64 6.95
CA PHE A 30 -6.62 -0.77 8.09
C PHE A 30 -6.01 0.57 8.52
N LEU A 31 -5.54 1.38 7.57
CA LEU A 31 -4.94 2.68 7.89
C LEU A 31 -5.98 3.63 8.50
N ASP A 32 -7.22 3.62 7.99
CA ASP A 32 -8.35 4.37 8.54
C ASP A 32 -8.67 3.90 9.98
N GLU A 33 -8.73 2.58 10.22
CA GLU A 33 -8.94 2.01 11.56
C GLU A 33 -7.86 2.44 12.55
N LYS A 34 -6.59 2.42 12.11
CA LYS A 34 -5.44 2.84 12.92
C LYS A 34 -5.23 4.36 12.97
N LYS A 35 -6.07 5.14 12.27
CA LYS A 35 -5.95 6.61 12.15
C LYS A 35 -4.58 7.05 11.65
N ILE A 36 -4.04 6.31 10.68
CA ILE A 36 -2.75 6.63 10.05
C ILE A 36 -3.04 7.48 8.82
N GLU A 37 -2.32 8.58 8.67
CA GLU A 37 -2.47 9.47 7.53
C GLU A 37 -1.89 8.85 6.25
N TYR A 38 -2.63 8.94 5.15
CA TYR A 38 -2.17 8.55 3.84
C TYR A 38 -2.87 9.36 2.74
N ARG A 39 -2.30 9.32 1.54
CA ARG A 39 -2.98 9.74 0.30
C ARG A 39 -3.03 8.58 -0.69
N CYS A 40 -4.08 8.55 -1.50
CA CYS A 40 -4.22 7.59 -2.59
C CYS A 40 -4.21 8.28 -3.94
N VAL A 41 -3.54 7.66 -4.91
CA VAL A 41 -3.47 8.15 -6.29
C VAL A 41 -3.82 6.99 -7.23
N GLY A 42 -4.79 7.23 -8.12
CA GLY A 42 -5.15 6.27 -9.17
C GLY A 42 -4.05 6.14 -10.23
N GLN A 43 -3.98 4.98 -10.89
CA GLN A 43 -2.96 4.68 -11.90
C GLN A 43 -2.89 5.73 -13.01
N GLU A 44 -4.02 6.36 -13.36
CA GLU A 44 -4.11 7.39 -14.40
C GLU A 44 -3.36 8.69 -14.05
N LYS A 45 -2.90 8.84 -12.81
CA LYS A 45 -2.16 10.01 -12.31
C LYS A 45 -0.74 9.67 -11.83
N PHE A 46 -0.23 8.49 -12.16
CA PHE A 46 1.15 8.14 -11.84
C PHE A 46 2.10 9.08 -12.60
N VAL A 47 3.18 9.47 -11.93
CA VAL A 47 4.20 10.37 -12.48
C VAL A 47 5.47 9.59 -12.81
N ASP A 48 6.32 10.16 -13.66
CA ASP A 48 7.60 9.57 -14.02
C ASP A 48 8.45 9.26 -12.78
N GLY A 49 9.04 8.07 -12.76
CA GLY A 49 9.80 7.53 -11.63
C GLY A 49 8.97 6.66 -10.67
N TRP A 50 7.65 6.64 -10.77
CA TRP A 50 6.82 5.71 -9.99
C TRP A 50 6.75 4.32 -10.63
N PRO A 51 6.55 3.24 -9.84
CA PRO A 51 6.27 1.93 -10.40
C PRO A 51 4.97 1.95 -11.22
N GLY A 52 5.02 1.55 -12.50
CA GLY A 52 3.83 1.45 -13.35
C GLY A 52 2.88 0.29 -13.00
N GLY A 53 3.29 -0.54 -12.03
CA GLY A 53 2.61 -1.75 -11.56
C GLY A 53 3.35 -2.34 -10.37
N CYS A 54 2.95 -3.53 -9.94
CA CYS A 54 3.59 -4.25 -8.83
C CYS A 54 3.52 -5.77 -9.06
N THR A 55 4.37 -6.50 -8.35
CA THR A 55 4.18 -7.94 -8.14
C THR A 55 3.54 -8.12 -6.78
N PHE A 56 2.43 -8.85 -6.71
CA PHE A 56 1.70 -9.10 -5.47
C PHE A 56 1.27 -10.57 -5.41
N ASN A 57 1.65 -11.28 -4.34
CA ASN A 57 1.45 -12.73 -4.17
C ASN A 57 1.87 -13.55 -5.40
N GLY A 58 3.07 -13.26 -5.94
CA GLY A 58 3.64 -13.96 -7.09
C GLY A 58 3.02 -13.62 -8.45
N LYS A 59 2.02 -12.72 -8.50
CA LYS A 59 1.37 -12.29 -9.74
C LYS A 59 1.73 -10.85 -10.08
N VAL A 60 2.03 -10.60 -11.35
CA VAL A 60 2.31 -9.26 -11.87
C VAL A 60 1.01 -8.54 -12.17
N TYR A 61 0.89 -7.32 -11.66
CA TYR A 61 -0.22 -6.40 -11.91
C TYR A 61 0.31 -5.13 -12.57
N THR A 62 -0.05 -4.93 -13.84
CA THR A 62 0.26 -3.72 -14.62
C THR A 62 -0.96 -2.84 -14.87
N ARG A 63 -2.14 -3.26 -14.39
CA ARG A 63 -3.42 -2.57 -14.52
C ARG A 63 -4.22 -2.75 -13.25
N PHE A 64 -5.17 -1.84 -13.02
CA PHE A 64 -6.05 -1.86 -11.86
C PHE A 64 -5.25 -1.82 -10.55
N VAL A 65 -4.25 -0.96 -10.53
CA VAL A 65 -3.40 -0.67 -9.37
C VAL A 65 -3.69 0.75 -8.87
N GLN A 66 -3.33 1.01 -7.63
CA GLN A 66 -3.32 2.35 -7.04
C GLN A 66 -2.07 2.53 -6.19
N ALA A 67 -1.61 3.77 -6.07
CA ALA A 67 -0.53 4.12 -5.16
C ALA A 67 -1.11 4.59 -3.83
N ILE A 68 -0.63 4.00 -2.74
CA ILE A 68 -0.81 4.49 -1.37
C ILE A 68 0.48 5.16 -0.94
N ILE A 69 0.36 6.34 -0.35
CA ILE A 69 1.51 7.18 -0.02
C ILE A 69 1.37 7.65 1.42
N THR A 70 2.31 7.24 2.25
CA THR A 70 2.27 7.41 3.71
C THR A 70 3.67 7.31 4.30
N CYS A 71 3.85 7.69 5.57
CA CYS A 71 5.11 7.54 6.33
C CYS A 71 5.23 6.13 6.95
N ILE A 72 4.92 5.11 6.15
CA ILE A 72 5.18 3.69 6.44
C ILE A 72 6.09 3.19 5.34
N ASP A 73 7.04 2.35 5.71
CA ASP A 73 7.93 1.70 4.75
C ASP A 73 7.14 0.97 3.65
N SER A 74 7.59 1.09 2.40
CA SER A 74 6.84 0.58 1.26
C SER A 74 6.75 -0.95 1.21
N GLU A 75 7.78 -1.66 1.69
CA GLU A 75 7.79 -3.12 1.80
C GLU A 75 6.89 -3.56 2.96
N CYS A 76 6.97 -2.88 4.11
CA CYS A 76 6.05 -3.10 5.23
C CYS A 76 4.58 -2.94 4.81
N LEU A 77 4.25 -1.93 4.00
CA LEU A 77 2.89 -1.72 3.50
C LEU A 77 2.46 -2.81 2.51
N HIS A 78 3.40 -3.35 1.73
CA HIS A 78 3.14 -4.45 0.80
C HIS A 78 2.88 -5.77 1.53
N ASP A 79 3.70 -6.06 2.54
CA ASP A 79 3.52 -7.22 3.43
C ASP A 79 2.20 -7.12 4.20
N LEU A 80 1.86 -5.94 4.73
CA LEU A 80 0.57 -5.66 5.35
C LEU A 80 -0.58 -6.00 4.39
N ALA A 81 -0.47 -5.58 3.13
CA ALA A 81 -1.49 -5.88 2.13
C ALA A 81 -1.67 -7.38 1.87
N ALA A 82 -0.60 -8.18 2.00
CA ALA A 82 -0.64 -9.63 1.85
C ALA A 82 -1.23 -10.36 3.06
N MET A 83 -1.18 -9.76 4.25
CA MET A 83 -1.71 -10.31 5.50
C MET A 83 -3.20 -10.03 5.72
N LEU A 84 -3.74 -8.97 5.12
CA LEU A 84 -5.16 -8.56 5.21
C LEU A 84 -6.04 -9.30 4.18
#